data_AF-A0A815E9D6-F1
#
_entry.id   AF-A0A815E9D6-F1
#
_cell.length_a   1.000
_cell.length_b   1.000
_cell.length_c   1.000
_cell.angle_alpha   90.00
_cell.angle_beta   90.00
_cell.angle_gamma   90.00
#
_symmetry.space_group_name_H-M   'P 1'
#
loop_
_entity.id
_entity.type
_entity.pdbx_description
1 polymer ?
#
loop_
_entity_poly.entity_id
_entity_poly.type
_entity_poly.pdbx_seq_one_letter_code
_entity_poly.pdbx_strand_id
1 'polypeptide(L)'
;SVAKEVWPFLLHLYPFDSTFDQREQIRHNKFLHYQKIRARRETAVDDPEQAQFFHDVEAIIEKDVVRTDRSHPYFKGDDNPNLRVMKEILLNYAAYCPTMGYTQGMSDLLAPILTIIQHESDAFWCFVGLMNRTIFISTPTDDVMEKQLRYLRELLLLMSPAFYEHCAKLSDGLDLLFAHRWILLCFKREFPEREALRMWEACWSHYQTDYFHLFICISIMAVYGEDIVQQNLGTDDMLLHFNSLAMHMSGSIVLKKARSLLYKFRLLQRIPCCLHDISVLAGPGNWDSHHVPQVYCICKTDQEKERCPFSGICM
;
A
#
# COMPACT_ATOMS: atom_id res chain seq x y z
N SER A 1 19.73 11.05 -4.92
CA SER A 1 18.33 11.25 -4.49
C SER A 1 18.31 11.34 -2.97
N VAL A 2 17.51 12.24 -2.38
CA VAL A 2 17.32 12.32 -0.91
C VAL A 2 16.51 11.15 -0.34
N ALA A 3 15.90 10.34 -1.22
CA ALA A 3 15.14 9.14 -0.83
C ALA A 3 15.91 8.20 0.11
N LYS A 4 17.22 8.03 -0.11
CA LYS A 4 18.07 7.18 0.75
C LYS A 4 18.09 7.63 2.22
N GLU A 5 17.97 8.94 2.45
CA GLU A 5 17.95 9.52 3.80
C GLU A 5 16.52 9.58 4.36
N VAL A 6 15.53 9.82 3.50
CA VAL A 6 14.13 10.07 3.91
C VAL A 6 13.34 8.77 4.12
N TRP A 7 13.55 7.75 3.28
CA TRP A 7 12.78 6.50 3.33
C TRP A 7 12.88 5.76 4.66
N PRO A 8 14.04 5.70 5.34
CA PRO A 8 14.11 5.16 6.70
C PRO A 8 13.16 5.83 7.70
N PHE A 9 12.81 7.11 7.52
CA PHE A 9 11.82 7.78 8.36
C PHE A 9 10.39 7.45 7.94
N LEU A 10 10.09 7.57 6.64
CA LEU A 10 8.76 7.26 6.10
C LEU A 10 8.35 5.80 6.33
N LEU A 11 9.33 4.89 6.31
CA LEU A 11 9.15 3.46 6.57
C LEU A 11 9.44 3.11 8.04
N HIS A 12 9.54 4.11 8.93
CA HIS A 12 9.63 3.95 10.37
C HIS A 12 10.79 3.07 10.90
N LEU A 13 11.88 2.98 10.14
CA LEU A 13 13.16 2.53 10.70
C LEU A 13 13.66 3.57 11.73
N TYR A 14 13.50 4.86 11.43
CA TYR A 14 13.88 5.95 12.33
C TYR A 14 12.66 6.77 12.79
N PRO A 15 12.59 7.12 14.09
CA PRO A 15 11.65 8.15 14.57
C PRO A 15 11.95 9.51 13.96
N PHE A 16 10.91 10.31 13.66
CA PHE A 16 11.06 11.65 13.07
C PHE A 16 11.77 12.65 14.00
N ASP A 17 11.63 12.48 15.30
CA ASP A 17 12.26 13.29 16.36
C ASP A 17 13.66 12.82 16.75
N SER A 18 14.17 11.75 16.11
CA SER A 18 15.50 11.22 16.42
C SER A 18 16.63 12.17 16.02
N THR A 19 17.70 12.17 16.81
CA THR A 19 18.98 12.79 16.49
C THR A 19 19.85 11.86 15.64
N PHE A 20 20.97 12.38 15.11
CA PHE A 20 21.93 11.56 14.36
C PHE A 20 22.50 10.42 15.21
N ASP A 21 22.97 10.72 16.43
CA ASP A 21 23.59 9.71 17.31
C ASP A 21 22.59 8.61 17.71
N GLN A 22 21.33 8.99 17.96
CA GLN A 22 20.26 8.01 18.20
C GLN A 22 20.04 7.10 16.99
N ARG A 23 20.10 7.63 15.77
CA ARG A 23 19.96 6.80 14.56
C ARG A 23 21.11 5.84 14.33
N GLU A 24 22.35 6.23 14.65
CA GLU A 24 23.49 5.30 14.61
C GLU A 24 23.30 4.15 15.61
N GLN A 25 22.82 4.45 16.83
CA GLN A 25 22.51 3.43 17.81
C GLN A 25 21.36 2.53 17.38
N ILE A 26 20.30 3.09 16.78
CA ILE A 26 19.19 2.33 16.20
C ILE A 26 19.72 1.41 15.10
N ARG A 27 20.54 1.91 14.15
CA ARG A 27 21.11 1.10 13.06
C ARG A 27 21.92 -0.07 13.62
N HIS A 28 22.76 0.18 14.62
CA HIS A 28 23.54 -0.87 15.27
C HIS A 28 22.65 -1.95 15.92
N ASN A 29 21.66 -1.54 16.72
CA ASN A 29 20.73 -2.47 17.37
C ASN A 29 19.91 -3.28 16.36
N LYS A 30 19.47 -2.62 15.28
CA LYS A 30 18.71 -3.22 14.18
C LYS A 30 19.56 -4.21 13.39
N PHE A 31 20.83 -3.91 13.15
CA PHE A 31 21.79 -4.84 12.57
C PHE A 31 21.96 -6.10 13.44
N LEU A 32 22.20 -5.94 14.75
CA LEU A 32 22.31 -7.09 15.66
C LEU A 32 21.04 -7.93 15.68
N HIS A 33 19.86 -7.30 15.66
CA HIS A 33 18.60 -8.03 15.59
C HIS A 33 18.43 -8.76 14.26
N TYR A 34 18.78 -8.14 13.13
CA TYR A 34 18.77 -8.81 11.82
C TYR A 34 19.65 -10.06 11.82
N GLN A 35 20.86 -9.98 12.39
CA GLN A 35 21.76 -11.13 12.49
C GLN A 35 21.20 -12.25 13.39
N LYS A 36 20.48 -11.91 14.46
CA LYS A 36 19.79 -12.91 15.29
C LYS A 36 18.68 -13.63 14.51
N ILE A 37 17.94 -12.92 13.67
CA ILE A 37 16.90 -13.50 12.81
C ILE A 37 17.55 -14.47 11.81
N ARG A 38 18.61 -14.03 11.14
CA ARG A 38 19.38 -14.87 10.21
C ARG A 38 19.90 -16.14 10.89
N ALA A 39 20.55 -16.01 12.04
CA ALA A 39 21.08 -17.15 12.79
C ALA A 39 19.97 -18.14 13.18
N ARG A 40 18.82 -17.63 13.68
CA ARG A 40 17.67 -18.46 14.01
C ARG A 40 17.16 -19.25 12.81
N ARG A 41 17.02 -18.58 11.65
CA ARG A 41 16.60 -19.21 10.39
C ARG A 41 17.59 -20.29 9.96
N GLU A 42 18.89 -20.02 10.03
CA GLU A 42 19.93 -21.00 9.67
C GLU A 42 19.93 -22.23 10.58
N THR A 43 19.61 -22.07 11.87
CA THR A 43 19.44 -23.20 12.80
C THR A 43 18.07 -23.90 12.70
N ALA A 44 17.11 -23.33 11.98
CA ALA A 44 15.76 -23.88 11.89
C ALA A 44 15.68 -25.18 11.07
N VAL A 45 16.74 -25.52 10.34
CA VAL A 45 16.87 -26.78 9.60
C VAL A 45 16.86 -28.02 10.50
N ASP A 46 17.15 -27.85 11.79
CA ASP A 46 17.14 -28.94 12.77
C ASP A 46 15.71 -29.35 13.19
N ASP A 47 14.71 -28.51 12.91
CA ASP A 47 13.30 -28.77 13.15
C ASP A 47 12.59 -29.12 11.82
N PRO A 48 12.07 -30.35 11.64
CA PRO A 48 11.44 -30.78 10.39
C PRO A 48 10.29 -29.89 9.92
N GLU A 49 9.48 -29.36 10.82
CA GLU A 49 8.34 -28.50 10.43
C GLU A 49 8.82 -27.15 9.92
N GLN A 50 9.81 -26.55 10.60
CA GLN A 50 10.40 -25.29 10.17
C GLN A 50 11.21 -25.47 8.88
N ALA A 51 11.94 -26.57 8.73
CA ALA A 51 12.68 -26.90 7.52
C ALA A 51 11.75 -27.00 6.31
N GLN A 52 10.60 -27.68 6.44
CA GLN A 52 9.60 -27.77 5.38
C GLN A 52 9.01 -26.40 5.04
N PHE A 53 8.66 -25.60 6.06
CA PHE A 53 8.17 -24.23 5.84
C PHE A 53 9.17 -23.38 5.04
N PHE A 54 10.45 -23.38 5.43
CA PHE A 54 11.47 -22.59 4.74
C PHE A 54 11.74 -23.11 3.33
N HIS A 55 11.72 -24.42 3.11
CA HIS A 55 11.84 -25.01 1.78
C HIS A 55 10.73 -24.50 0.84
N ASP A 56 9.48 -24.52 1.30
CA ASP A 56 8.33 -24.08 0.50
C ASP A 56 8.37 -22.58 0.22
N VAL A 57 8.73 -21.78 1.23
CA VAL A 57 8.93 -20.33 1.09
C VAL A 57 10.07 -20.01 0.12
N GLU A 58 11.21 -20.68 0.27
CA GLU A 58 12.40 -20.47 -0.57
C GLU A 58 12.09 -20.76 -2.04
N ALA A 59 11.37 -21.86 -2.34
CA ALA A 59 10.99 -22.22 -3.69
C ALA A 59 10.13 -21.14 -4.39
N ILE A 60 9.28 -20.43 -3.64
CA ILE A 60 8.49 -19.31 -4.18
C ILE A 60 9.37 -18.07 -4.37
N ILE A 61 10.19 -17.74 -3.36
CA ILE A 61 11.11 -16.58 -3.41
C ILE A 61 12.06 -16.71 -4.60
N GLU A 62 12.67 -17.87 -4.84
CA GLU A 62 13.60 -18.07 -5.94
C GLU A 62 12.97 -17.77 -7.31
N LYS A 63 11.74 -18.25 -7.53
CA LYS A 63 11.00 -17.98 -8.77
C LYS A 63 10.73 -16.50 -8.97
N ASP A 64 10.41 -15.79 -7.89
CA ASP A 64 10.11 -14.35 -7.92
C ASP A 64 11.37 -13.49 -8.09
N VAL A 65 12.43 -13.77 -7.35
CA VAL A 65 13.69 -13.01 -7.38
C VAL A 65 14.34 -13.09 -8.76
N VAL A 66 14.33 -14.26 -9.42
CA VAL A 66 14.95 -14.43 -10.75
C VAL A 66 14.27 -13.58 -11.82
N ARG A 67 12.96 -13.31 -11.68
CA ARG A 67 12.17 -12.50 -12.63
C ARG A 67 12.07 -11.02 -12.26
N THR A 68 12.46 -10.61 -11.05
CA THR A 68 12.28 -9.22 -10.58
C THR A 68 13.25 -8.24 -11.24
N ASP A 69 12.68 -7.21 -11.88
CA ASP A 69 13.32 -5.99 -12.38
C ASP A 69 14.67 -6.19 -13.12
N ARG A 70 14.80 -7.27 -13.91
CA ARG A 70 16.05 -7.67 -14.60
C ARG A 70 16.52 -6.68 -15.69
N SER A 71 15.67 -5.76 -16.11
CA SER A 71 16.04 -4.63 -16.97
C SER A 71 16.73 -3.49 -16.20
N HIS A 72 16.51 -3.40 -14.88
CA HIS A 72 17.08 -2.38 -14.02
C HIS A 72 18.59 -2.66 -13.79
N PRO A 73 19.49 -1.66 -13.94
CA PRO A 73 20.94 -1.87 -13.83
C PRO A 73 21.39 -2.53 -12.52
N TYR A 74 20.71 -2.25 -11.42
CA TYR A 74 21.01 -2.81 -10.10
C TYR A 74 20.82 -4.34 -10.04
N PHE A 75 19.86 -4.87 -10.79
CA PHE A 75 19.51 -6.30 -10.80
C PHE A 75 19.87 -7.00 -12.10
N LYS A 76 20.45 -6.32 -13.10
CA LYS A 76 20.82 -6.91 -14.41
C LYS A 76 22.05 -7.82 -14.29
N GLY A 77 22.15 -8.82 -15.17
CA GLY A 77 23.32 -9.69 -15.32
C GLY A 77 23.19 -11.02 -14.58
N ASP A 78 23.82 -12.06 -15.11
CA ASP A 78 23.82 -13.40 -14.50
C ASP A 78 24.60 -13.39 -13.18
N ASP A 79 24.21 -14.23 -12.24
CA ASP A 79 24.83 -14.32 -10.91
C ASP A 79 24.93 -12.99 -10.13
N ASN A 80 23.98 -12.07 -10.35
CA ASN A 80 23.99 -10.76 -9.72
C ASN A 80 23.91 -10.88 -8.16
N PRO A 81 24.88 -10.35 -7.40
CA PRO A 81 24.91 -10.47 -5.95
C PRO A 81 23.74 -9.77 -5.26
N ASN A 82 23.16 -8.72 -5.86
CA ASN A 82 22.00 -8.02 -5.30
C ASN A 82 20.74 -8.88 -5.30
N LEU A 83 20.62 -9.84 -6.22
CA LEU A 83 19.54 -10.83 -6.17
C LEU A 83 19.71 -11.79 -5.00
N ARG A 84 20.97 -12.15 -4.66
CA ARG A 84 21.25 -12.95 -3.46
C ARG A 84 20.90 -12.19 -2.19
N VAL A 85 21.27 -10.90 -2.11
CA VAL A 85 20.86 -10.02 -1.00
C VAL A 85 19.34 -9.91 -0.89
N MET A 86 18.63 -9.76 -2.02
CA MET A 86 17.16 -9.74 -2.03
C MET A 86 16.57 -11.04 -1.46
N LYS A 87 17.06 -12.20 -1.93
CA LYS A 87 16.65 -13.51 -1.42
C LYS A 87 16.84 -13.61 0.09
N GLU A 88 18.00 -13.20 0.60
CA GLU A 88 18.32 -13.22 2.02
C GLU A 88 17.35 -12.38 2.87
N ILE A 89 17.05 -11.15 2.42
CA ILE A 89 16.10 -10.26 3.10
C ILE A 89 14.71 -10.90 3.15
N LEU A 90 14.23 -11.46 2.04
CA LEU A 90 12.89 -12.06 1.97
C LEU A 90 12.77 -13.32 2.84
N LEU A 91 13.80 -14.17 2.85
CA LEU A 91 13.86 -15.34 3.73
C LEU A 91 13.89 -14.94 5.20
N ASN A 92 14.68 -13.92 5.55
CA ASN A 92 14.71 -13.39 6.92
C ASN A 92 13.38 -12.73 7.30
N TYR A 93 12.65 -12.16 6.34
CA TYR A 93 11.32 -11.61 6.61
C TYR A 93 10.32 -12.72 6.93
N ALA A 94 10.32 -13.81 6.16
CA ALA A 94 9.47 -14.97 6.45
C ALA A 94 9.79 -15.59 7.83
N ALA A 95 11.07 -15.59 8.25
CA ALA A 95 11.45 -16.01 9.60
C ALA A 95 11.00 -15.02 10.69
N TYR A 96 10.99 -13.72 10.40
CA TYR A 96 10.56 -12.67 11.32
C TYR A 96 9.03 -12.62 11.49
N CYS A 97 8.27 -12.88 10.42
CA CYS A 97 6.81 -12.87 10.40
C CYS A 97 6.27 -14.18 9.78
N PRO A 98 6.36 -15.33 10.48
CA PRO A 98 6.02 -16.64 9.91
C PRO A 98 4.54 -16.79 9.57
N THR A 99 3.65 -16.05 10.24
CA THR A 99 2.21 -16.04 9.94
C THR A 99 1.89 -15.44 8.58
N MET A 100 2.70 -14.48 8.11
CA MET A 100 2.60 -13.91 6.77
C MET A 100 3.48 -14.66 5.77
N GLY A 101 4.66 -15.11 6.21
CA GLY A 101 5.63 -15.81 5.39
C GLY A 101 6.09 -14.96 4.20
N TYR A 102 6.02 -15.54 3.00
CA TYR A 102 6.25 -14.86 1.73
C TYR A 102 5.03 -15.04 0.83
N THR A 103 4.58 -13.95 0.22
CA THR A 103 3.54 -13.97 -0.82
C THR A 103 4.12 -13.43 -2.12
N GLN A 104 3.68 -14.03 -3.23
CA GLN A 104 4.12 -13.64 -4.56
C GLN A 104 3.98 -12.13 -4.79
N GLY A 105 5.04 -11.49 -5.29
CA GLY A 105 5.09 -10.04 -5.54
C GLY A 105 5.76 -9.21 -4.44
N MET A 106 6.05 -9.79 -3.27
CA MET A 106 6.84 -9.10 -2.23
C MET A 106 8.25 -8.73 -2.70
N SER A 107 8.86 -9.49 -3.62
CA SER A 107 10.13 -9.13 -4.26
C SER A 107 10.05 -7.81 -5.04
N ASP A 108 8.94 -7.56 -5.75
CA ASP A 108 8.73 -6.34 -6.53
C ASP A 108 8.56 -5.11 -5.62
N LEU A 109 8.12 -5.30 -4.37
CA LEU A 109 8.03 -4.26 -3.34
C LEU A 109 9.39 -3.96 -2.69
N LEU A 110 10.18 -5.01 -2.43
CA LEU A 110 11.53 -4.88 -1.86
C LEU A 110 12.53 -4.27 -2.85
N ALA A 111 12.41 -4.59 -4.15
CA ALA A 111 13.34 -4.15 -5.19
C ALA A 111 13.71 -2.65 -5.16
N PRO A 112 12.75 -1.71 -5.12
CA PRO A 112 13.08 -0.28 -5.05
C PRO A 112 13.69 0.12 -3.70
N ILE A 113 13.26 -0.47 -2.58
CA ILE A 113 13.86 -0.22 -1.25
C ILE A 113 15.32 -0.63 -1.27
N LEU A 114 15.62 -1.85 -1.73
CA LEU A 114 16.98 -2.37 -1.78
C LEU A 114 17.87 -1.52 -2.72
N THR A 115 17.33 -1.10 -3.86
CA THR A 115 18.03 -0.24 -4.83
C THR A 115 18.41 1.12 -4.25
N ILE A 116 17.56 1.71 -3.40
CA ILE A 116 17.77 3.04 -2.80
C ILE A 116 18.61 2.97 -1.52
N ILE A 117 18.32 2.01 -0.64
CA ILE A 117 18.98 1.89 0.67
C ILE A 117 20.38 1.27 0.54
N GLN A 118 20.53 0.23 -0.29
CA GLN A 118 21.79 -0.47 -0.58
C GLN A 118 22.56 -0.95 0.67
N HIS A 119 21.85 -1.18 1.77
CA HIS A 119 22.38 -1.78 2.98
C HIS A 119 21.38 -2.84 3.43
N GLU A 120 21.82 -4.10 3.54
CA GLU A 120 20.93 -5.26 3.68
C GLU A 120 20.01 -5.14 4.91
N SER A 121 20.59 -4.89 6.09
CA SER A 121 19.82 -4.79 7.33
C SER A 121 18.87 -3.60 7.33
N ASP A 122 19.28 -2.45 6.80
CA ASP A 122 18.44 -1.25 6.78
C ASP A 122 17.29 -1.45 5.78
N ALA A 123 17.57 -2.05 4.61
CA ALA A 123 16.57 -2.41 3.63
C ALA A 123 15.56 -3.42 4.19
N PHE A 124 16.03 -4.42 4.94
CA PHE A 124 15.15 -5.35 5.66
C PHE A 124 14.20 -4.62 6.62
N TRP A 125 14.70 -3.70 7.44
CA TRP A 125 13.84 -3.01 8.41
C TRP A 125 12.91 -1.98 7.78
N CYS A 126 13.34 -1.31 6.71
CA CYS A 126 12.46 -0.50 5.86
C CYS A 126 11.35 -1.36 5.24
N PHE A 127 11.69 -2.57 4.78
CA PHE A 127 10.72 -3.53 4.25
C PHE A 127 9.74 -4.02 5.33
N VAL A 128 10.22 -4.34 6.54
CA VAL A 128 9.34 -4.64 7.69
C VAL A 128 8.39 -3.49 7.99
N GLY A 129 8.88 -2.25 7.98
CA GLY A 129 8.06 -1.06 8.16
C GLY A 129 6.99 -0.90 7.08
N LEU A 130 7.37 -1.13 5.81
CA LEU A 130 6.45 -1.20 4.69
C LEU A 130 5.35 -2.24 4.95
N MET A 131 5.72 -3.51 5.22
CA MET A 131 4.75 -4.60 5.37
C MET A 131 3.80 -4.39 6.56
N ASN A 132 4.28 -3.84 7.68
CA ASN A 132 3.47 -3.68 8.91
C ASN A 132 2.43 -2.57 8.85
N ARG A 133 2.69 -1.50 8.09
CA ARG A 133 1.85 -0.28 8.11
C ARG A 133 1.13 -0.01 6.82
N THR A 134 1.51 -0.73 5.78
CA THR A 134 0.91 -0.51 4.51
C THR A 134 -0.36 -1.33 4.43
N ILE A 135 -1.47 -0.64 4.70
CA ILE A 135 -2.86 -1.12 4.60
C ILE A 135 -3.12 -1.83 3.24
N PHE A 136 -2.29 -1.56 2.22
CA PHE A 136 -2.39 -2.15 0.89
C PHE A 136 -1.42 -3.33 0.59
N ILE A 137 -0.49 -3.71 1.48
CA ILE A 137 0.58 -4.70 1.18
C ILE A 137 0.48 -6.01 2.00
N SER A 138 -0.25 -6.02 3.11
CA SER A 138 -0.50 -7.28 3.83
C SER A 138 -1.50 -8.10 3.02
N THR A 139 -1.11 -9.33 2.65
CA THR A 139 -1.91 -10.37 1.98
C THR A 139 -3.40 -10.04 1.97
N PRO A 140 -4.03 -9.76 0.81
CA PRO A 140 -5.45 -9.55 0.80
C PRO A 140 -6.07 -10.89 1.14
N THR A 141 -6.39 -11.10 2.43
CA THR A 141 -7.63 -11.81 2.66
C THR A 141 -8.70 -11.01 1.93
N ASP A 142 -9.63 -11.69 1.27
CA ASP A 142 -10.67 -11.03 0.49
C ASP A 142 -11.37 -9.93 1.31
N ASP A 143 -11.45 -10.11 2.64
CA ASP A 143 -11.96 -9.14 3.61
C ASP A 143 -11.21 -7.79 3.63
N VAL A 144 -9.87 -7.77 3.56
CA VAL A 144 -9.09 -6.52 3.62
C VAL A 144 -9.30 -5.73 2.34
N MET A 145 -9.25 -6.40 1.19
CA MET A 145 -9.52 -5.77 -0.11
C MET A 145 -10.95 -5.25 -0.18
N GLU A 146 -11.93 -6.05 0.25
CA GLU A 146 -13.34 -5.63 0.30
C GLU A 146 -13.55 -4.43 1.22
N LYS A 147 -12.83 -4.33 2.36
CA LYS A 147 -12.83 -3.11 3.19
C LYS A 147 -12.33 -1.89 2.41
N GLN A 148 -11.24 -2.01 1.64
CA GLN A 148 -10.73 -0.92 0.80
C GLN A 148 -11.72 -0.52 -0.29
N LEU A 149 -12.30 -1.50 -0.99
CA LEU A 149 -13.26 -1.26 -2.07
C LEU A 149 -14.54 -0.63 -1.54
N ARG A 150 -14.99 -1.00 -0.34
CA ARG A 150 -16.11 -0.33 0.34
C ARG A 150 -15.83 1.13 0.59
N TYR A 151 -14.65 1.47 1.11
CA TYR A 151 -14.22 2.86 1.26
C TYR A 151 -14.15 3.59 -0.06
N LEU A 152 -13.62 2.93 -1.10
CA LEU A 152 -13.52 3.49 -2.44
C LEU A 152 -14.88 3.81 -3.03
N ARG A 153 -15.88 2.92 -2.91
CA ARG A 153 -17.27 3.13 -3.35
C ARG A 153 -17.89 4.36 -2.69
N GLU A 154 -17.76 4.48 -1.38
CA GLU A 154 -18.34 5.57 -0.60
C GLU A 154 -17.64 6.91 -0.86
N LEU A 155 -16.32 6.91 -1.00
CA LEU A 155 -15.60 8.09 -1.45
C LEU A 155 -15.96 8.47 -2.89
N LEU A 156 -16.14 7.49 -3.79
CA LEU A 156 -16.55 7.74 -5.17
C LEU A 156 -17.92 8.40 -5.23
N LEU A 157 -18.88 7.94 -4.43
CA LEU A 157 -20.21 8.57 -4.29
C LEU A 157 -20.09 10.05 -3.87
N LEU A 158 -19.24 10.37 -2.90
CA LEU A 158 -19.07 11.74 -2.40
C LEU A 158 -18.28 12.65 -3.37
N MET A 159 -17.31 12.08 -4.09
CA MET A 159 -16.28 12.87 -4.77
C MET A 159 -16.36 12.83 -6.30
N SER A 160 -17.01 11.81 -6.86
CA SER A 160 -17.25 11.63 -8.30
C SER A 160 -18.61 10.95 -8.54
N PRO A 161 -19.73 11.62 -8.19
CA PRO A 161 -21.06 11.02 -8.20
C PRO A 161 -21.47 10.52 -9.59
N ALA A 162 -21.12 11.22 -10.67
CA ALA A 162 -21.45 10.79 -12.03
C ALA A 162 -20.82 9.43 -12.40
N PHE A 163 -19.56 9.20 -12.00
CA PHE A 163 -18.89 7.92 -12.24
C PHE A 163 -19.44 6.83 -11.32
N TYR A 164 -19.76 7.15 -10.06
CA TYR A 164 -20.44 6.24 -9.14
C TYR A 164 -21.80 5.79 -9.70
N GLU A 165 -22.64 6.73 -10.13
CA GLU A 165 -23.96 6.47 -10.68
C GLU A 165 -23.90 5.61 -11.94
N HIS A 166 -22.87 5.79 -12.78
CA HIS A 166 -22.61 4.90 -13.91
C HIS A 166 -22.33 3.48 -13.45
N CYS A 167 -21.37 3.29 -12.54
CA CYS A 167 -21.02 1.97 -11.99
C CYS A 167 -22.23 1.29 -11.32
N ALA A 168 -23.06 2.05 -10.61
CA ALA A 168 -24.24 1.55 -9.90
C ALA A 168 -25.39 1.09 -10.81
N LYS A 169 -25.39 1.49 -12.09
CA LYS A 169 -26.36 0.99 -13.09
C LYS A 169 -25.99 -0.38 -13.65
N LEU A 170 -24.72 -0.77 -13.53
CA LEU A 170 -24.20 -2.05 -14.00
C LEU A 170 -24.35 -3.09 -12.87
N SER A 171 -24.61 -4.35 -13.24
CA SER A 171 -24.85 -5.43 -12.27
C SER A 171 -23.69 -5.65 -11.30
N ASP A 172 -22.46 -5.46 -11.78
CA ASP A 172 -21.18 -5.73 -11.11
C ASP A 172 -20.22 -4.53 -11.17
N GLY A 173 -20.69 -3.36 -11.64
CA GLY A 173 -19.82 -2.19 -11.82
C GLY A 173 -19.24 -1.65 -10.49
N LEU A 174 -19.97 -1.85 -9.39
CA LEU A 174 -19.53 -1.48 -8.03
C LEU A 174 -18.54 -2.48 -7.40
N ASP A 175 -18.26 -3.61 -8.06
CA ASP A 175 -17.17 -4.50 -7.64
C ASP A 175 -15.81 -3.86 -7.94
N LEU A 176 -15.76 -2.88 -8.85
CA LEU A 176 -14.57 -2.09 -9.18
C LEU A 176 -13.34 -2.97 -9.50
N LEU A 177 -13.54 -4.07 -10.23
CA LEU A 177 -12.49 -5.07 -10.52
C LEU A 177 -11.21 -4.47 -11.12
N PHE A 178 -11.35 -3.40 -11.91
CA PHE A 178 -10.22 -2.65 -12.47
C PHE A 178 -9.30 -2.00 -11.42
N ALA A 179 -9.81 -1.70 -10.21
CA ALA A 179 -9.05 -1.12 -9.12
C ALA A 179 -8.33 -2.15 -8.24
N HIS A 180 -8.65 -3.44 -8.34
CA HIS A 180 -8.02 -4.50 -7.51
C HIS A 180 -6.50 -4.51 -7.71
N ARG A 181 -6.06 -4.56 -8.98
CA ARG A 181 -4.63 -4.59 -9.31
C ARG A 181 -3.92 -3.31 -8.86
N TRP A 182 -4.60 -2.16 -8.92
CA TRP A 182 -4.06 -0.88 -8.50
C TRP A 182 -3.70 -0.87 -7.02
N ILE A 183 -4.64 -1.33 -6.18
CA ILE A 183 -4.45 -1.39 -4.73
C ILE A 183 -3.42 -2.48 -4.39
N LEU A 184 -3.61 -3.69 -4.93
CA LEU A 184 -2.76 -4.84 -4.63
C LEU A 184 -1.28 -4.62 -4.98
N LEU A 185 -1.03 -4.03 -6.15
CA LEU A 185 0.33 -3.79 -6.64
C LEU A 185 0.78 -2.35 -6.44
N CYS A 186 0.06 -1.58 -5.62
CA CYS A 186 0.45 -0.23 -5.24
C CYS A 186 0.71 0.65 -6.48
N PHE A 187 -0.07 0.48 -7.54
CA PHE A 187 0.11 1.17 -8.82
C PHE A 187 1.42 0.89 -9.58
N LYS A 188 2.27 -0.06 -9.14
CA LYS A 188 3.57 -0.38 -9.80
C LYS A 188 3.42 -0.82 -11.26
N ARG A 189 2.28 -1.42 -11.61
CA ARG A 189 1.97 -1.84 -12.99
C ARG A 189 1.25 -0.77 -13.82
N GLU A 190 0.85 0.33 -13.20
CA GLU A 190 0.03 1.37 -13.82
C GLU A 190 0.83 2.60 -14.23
N PHE A 191 1.98 2.84 -13.58
CA PHE A 191 2.82 4.01 -13.82
C PHE A 191 4.27 3.61 -14.03
N PRO A 192 5.05 4.41 -14.81
CA PRO A 192 6.50 4.31 -14.81
C PRO A 192 7.07 4.33 -13.39
N GLU A 193 8.11 3.55 -13.13
CA GLU A 193 8.67 3.33 -11.79
C GLU A 193 8.88 4.64 -11.02
N ARG A 194 9.50 5.64 -11.65
CA ARG A 194 9.75 6.95 -11.03
C ARG A 194 8.45 7.62 -10.54
N GLU A 195 7.35 7.47 -11.24
CA GLU A 195 6.07 8.04 -10.84
C GLU A 195 5.40 7.19 -9.76
N ALA A 196 5.42 5.86 -9.89
CA ALA A 196 4.93 4.94 -8.87
C ALA A 196 5.63 5.18 -7.51
N LEU A 197 6.95 5.34 -7.49
CA LEU A 197 7.70 5.63 -6.26
C LEU A 197 7.30 6.97 -5.63
N ARG A 198 6.97 8.00 -6.42
CA ARG A 198 6.45 9.26 -5.88
C ARG A 198 5.06 9.09 -5.27
N MET A 199 4.24 8.20 -5.82
CA MET A 199 2.95 7.86 -5.21
C MET A 199 3.14 7.12 -3.89
N TRP A 200 4.11 6.21 -3.82
CA TRP A 200 4.45 5.51 -2.60
C TRP A 200 4.93 6.46 -1.51
N GLU A 201 5.86 7.35 -1.83
CA GLU A 201 6.32 8.41 -0.93
C GLU A 201 5.15 9.29 -0.42
N ALA A 202 4.19 9.62 -1.29
CA ALA A 202 3.01 10.36 -0.90
C ALA A 202 2.11 9.56 0.07
N CYS A 203 1.91 8.26 -0.17
CA CYS A 203 1.17 7.40 0.75
C CYS A 203 1.89 7.25 2.11
N TRP A 204 3.19 6.98 2.10
CA TRP A 204 4.00 6.81 3.32
C TRP A 204 4.23 8.10 4.10
N SER A 205 3.92 9.26 3.51
CA SER A 205 3.93 10.53 4.24
C SER A 205 2.82 10.59 5.30
N HIS A 206 1.79 9.73 5.18
CA HIS A 206 0.62 9.72 6.05
C HIS A 206 -0.03 11.12 6.19
N TYR A 207 0.12 11.96 5.15
CA TYR A 207 -0.34 13.34 5.18
C TYR A 207 -1.86 13.37 5.23
N GLN A 208 -2.38 13.71 6.42
CA GLN A 208 -3.82 13.82 6.71
C GLN A 208 -4.64 12.54 6.46
N THR A 209 -4.08 11.37 6.15
CA THR A 209 -4.82 10.08 6.10
C THR A 209 -3.85 8.92 5.85
N ASP A 210 -4.17 7.73 6.38
CA ASP A 210 -3.49 6.48 6.04
C ASP A 210 -3.99 5.86 4.71
N TYR A 211 -5.09 6.40 4.17
CA TYR A 211 -5.79 5.85 3.00
C TYR A 211 -5.58 6.67 1.73
N PHE A 212 -4.43 7.34 1.60
CA PHE A 212 -4.18 8.23 0.46
C PHE A 212 -4.23 7.51 -0.90
N HIS A 213 -3.92 6.21 -0.93
CA HIS A 213 -4.05 5.37 -2.13
C HIS A 213 -5.48 5.33 -2.67
N LEU A 214 -6.52 5.42 -1.83
CA LEU A 214 -7.91 5.47 -2.30
C LEU A 214 -8.20 6.78 -3.05
N PHE A 215 -7.61 7.89 -2.61
CA PHE A 215 -7.70 9.17 -3.31
C PHE A 215 -6.95 9.14 -4.65
N ILE A 216 -5.88 8.35 -4.76
CA ILE A 216 -5.21 8.07 -6.03
C ILE A 216 -6.14 7.29 -6.96
N CYS A 217 -6.83 6.24 -6.49
CA CYS A 217 -7.82 5.49 -7.28
C CYS A 217 -8.93 6.40 -7.83
N ILE A 218 -9.55 7.21 -6.98
CA ILE A 218 -10.61 8.16 -7.40
C ILE A 218 -10.05 9.19 -8.37
N SER A 219 -8.81 9.63 -8.15
CA SER A 219 -8.15 10.55 -9.07
C SER A 219 -7.94 9.94 -10.45
N ILE A 220 -7.59 8.66 -10.55
CA ILE A 220 -7.46 7.97 -11.85
C ILE A 220 -8.83 7.94 -12.54
N MET A 221 -9.87 7.50 -11.83
CA MET A 221 -11.25 7.47 -12.36
C MET A 221 -11.72 8.85 -12.79
N ALA A 222 -11.44 9.90 -12.00
CA ALA A 222 -11.88 11.26 -12.30
C ALA A 222 -11.09 11.95 -13.41
N VAL A 223 -9.88 11.49 -13.74
CA VAL A 223 -9.05 12.06 -14.81
C VAL A 223 -9.21 11.28 -16.12
N TYR A 224 -9.38 9.96 -16.03
CA TYR A 224 -9.35 9.06 -17.17
C TYR A 224 -10.67 8.31 -17.41
N GLY A 225 -11.69 8.51 -16.57
CA GLY A 225 -12.97 7.80 -16.64
C GLY A 225 -14.11 8.62 -17.25
N GLU A 226 -13.84 9.80 -17.84
CA GLU A 226 -14.89 10.60 -18.46
C GLU A 226 -15.52 9.88 -19.66
N ASP A 227 -14.70 9.28 -20.54
CA ASP A 227 -15.15 8.52 -21.70
C ASP A 227 -16.01 7.31 -21.32
N ILE A 228 -15.71 6.66 -20.19
CA ILE A 228 -16.51 5.54 -19.66
C ILE A 228 -17.96 5.95 -19.46
N VAL A 229 -18.19 7.11 -18.84
CA VAL A 229 -19.53 7.62 -18.54
C VAL A 229 -20.20 8.13 -19.81
N GLN A 230 -19.48 8.87 -20.65
CA GLN A 230 -20.03 9.44 -21.89
C GLN A 230 -20.44 8.37 -22.90
N GLN A 231 -19.67 7.29 -23.00
CA GLN A 231 -19.93 6.19 -23.93
C GLN A 231 -20.76 5.07 -23.31
N ASN A 232 -21.15 5.20 -22.02
CA ASN A 232 -21.92 4.23 -21.27
C ASN A 232 -21.29 2.81 -21.33
N LEU A 233 -19.98 2.74 -21.09
CA LEU A 233 -19.21 1.49 -21.18
C LEU A 233 -19.64 0.49 -20.12
N GLY A 234 -19.71 -0.80 -20.48
CA GLY A 234 -19.97 -1.89 -19.53
C GLY A 234 -18.74 -2.24 -18.68
N THR A 235 -18.91 -3.12 -17.69
CA THR A 235 -17.86 -3.48 -16.71
C THR A 235 -16.58 -4.01 -17.38
N ASP A 236 -16.71 -4.90 -18.36
CA ASP A 236 -15.57 -5.45 -19.11
C ASP A 236 -14.84 -4.38 -19.93
N ASP A 237 -15.59 -3.48 -20.57
CA ASP A 237 -15.03 -2.38 -21.36
C ASP A 237 -14.32 -1.36 -20.46
N MET A 238 -14.83 -1.09 -19.25
CA MET A 238 -14.16 -0.26 -18.25
C MET A 238 -12.82 -0.86 -17.82
N LEU A 239 -12.80 -2.18 -17.58
CA LEU A 239 -11.58 -2.91 -17.24
C LEU A 239 -10.57 -2.84 -18.39
N LEU A 240 -11.02 -3.05 -19.63
CA LEU A 240 -10.17 -2.92 -20.82
C LEU A 240 -9.64 -1.49 -20.99
N HIS A 241 -10.49 -0.49 -20.82
CA HIS A 241 -10.15 0.93 -20.91
C HIS A 241 -9.01 1.28 -19.95
N PHE A 242 -9.18 0.99 -18.66
CA PHE A 242 -8.15 1.27 -17.67
C PHE A 242 -6.87 0.46 -17.87
N ASN A 243 -6.99 -0.81 -18.27
CA ASN A 243 -5.81 -1.63 -18.61
C ASN A 243 -5.02 -1.07 -19.79
N SER A 244 -5.71 -0.51 -20.79
CA SER A 244 -5.04 0.09 -21.96
C SER A 244 -4.25 1.36 -21.63
N LEU A 245 -4.58 2.02 -20.51
CA LEU A 245 -3.90 3.23 -20.03
C LEU A 245 -2.68 2.94 -19.14
N ALA A 246 -2.49 1.69 -18.72
CA ALA A 246 -1.35 1.31 -17.88
C ALA A 246 -0.02 1.75 -18.54
N MET A 247 0.87 2.33 -17.74
CA MET A 247 2.15 2.93 -18.17
C MET A 247 2.05 4.19 -19.04
N HIS A 248 0.85 4.63 -19.41
CA HIS A 248 0.60 5.83 -20.22
C HIS A 248 -0.09 6.98 -19.45
N MET A 249 -0.56 6.71 -18.23
CA MET A 249 -1.12 7.75 -17.35
C MET A 249 -0.03 8.69 -16.82
N SER A 250 -0.40 9.94 -16.53
CA SER A 250 0.49 10.92 -15.89
C SER A 250 0.31 10.92 -14.39
N GLY A 251 1.28 10.36 -13.67
CA GLY A 251 1.29 10.34 -12.21
C GLY A 251 1.29 11.73 -11.58
N SER A 252 1.85 12.73 -12.28
CA SER A 252 1.82 14.12 -11.80
C SER A 252 0.42 14.74 -11.78
N ILE A 253 -0.42 14.43 -12.77
CA ILE A 253 -1.81 14.89 -12.85
C ILE A 253 -2.62 14.16 -11.78
N VAL A 254 -2.46 12.85 -11.69
CA VAL A 254 -3.12 11.99 -10.70
C VAL A 254 -2.80 12.45 -9.28
N LEU A 255 -1.54 12.65 -8.93
CA LEU A 255 -1.17 13.09 -7.57
C LEU A 255 -1.73 14.48 -7.22
N LYS A 256 -1.74 15.42 -8.17
CA LYS A 256 -2.33 16.76 -7.96
C LYS A 256 -3.83 16.66 -7.69
N LYS A 257 -4.54 15.86 -8.49
CA LYS A 257 -5.98 15.66 -8.32
C LYS A 257 -6.29 14.88 -7.05
N ALA A 258 -5.53 13.83 -6.71
CA ALA A 258 -5.66 13.10 -5.45
C ALA A 258 -5.49 14.02 -4.23
N ARG A 259 -4.48 14.90 -4.22
CA ARG A 259 -4.30 15.93 -3.16
C ARG A 259 -5.50 16.89 -3.08
N SER A 260 -6.00 17.36 -4.23
CA SER A 260 -7.18 18.21 -4.28
C SER A 260 -8.41 17.51 -3.71
N LEU A 261 -8.58 16.22 -4.01
CA LEU A 261 -9.66 15.40 -3.48
C LEU A 261 -9.54 15.23 -1.96
N LEU A 262 -8.36 14.86 -1.45
CA LEU A 262 -8.13 14.76 0.00
C LEU A 262 -8.44 16.09 0.72
N TYR A 263 -7.99 17.22 0.16
CA TYR A 263 -8.31 18.54 0.70
C TYR A 263 -9.81 18.78 0.76
N LYS A 264 -10.56 18.48 -0.32
CA LYS A 264 -12.03 18.60 -0.34
C LYS A 264 -12.70 17.68 0.69
N PHE A 265 -12.23 16.44 0.82
CA PHE A 265 -12.74 15.50 1.83
C PHE A 265 -12.55 16.05 3.24
N ARG A 266 -11.40 16.65 3.54
CA ARG A 266 -11.09 17.29 4.82
C ARG A 266 -11.89 18.57 5.10
N LEU A 267 -12.53 19.15 4.09
CA LEU A 267 -13.45 20.29 4.24
C LEU A 267 -14.91 19.87 4.45
N LEU A 268 -15.25 18.57 4.29
CA LEU A 268 -16.61 18.11 4.53
C LEU A 268 -16.98 18.32 5.99
N GLN A 269 -18.18 18.84 6.24
CA GLN A 269 -18.70 18.99 7.59
C GLN A 269 -19.21 17.66 8.15
N ARG A 270 -19.65 16.77 7.27
CA ARG A 270 -20.26 15.48 7.62
C ARG A 270 -19.78 14.39 6.68
N ILE A 271 -19.54 13.20 7.24
CA ILE A 271 -19.19 12.00 6.47
C ILE A 271 -19.99 10.78 6.96
N PRO A 272 -20.29 9.80 6.10
CA PRO A 272 -20.96 8.58 6.51
C PRO A 272 -20.06 7.75 7.43
N CYS A 273 -20.67 6.99 8.33
CA CYS A 273 -19.98 6.20 9.36
C CYS A 273 -18.97 5.21 8.81
N CYS A 274 -19.22 4.64 7.62
CA CYS A 274 -18.27 3.77 6.94
C CYS A 274 -16.92 4.45 6.65
N LEU A 275 -16.87 5.78 6.49
CA LEU A 275 -15.64 6.53 6.21
C LEU A 275 -14.95 7.07 7.48
N HIS A 276 -15.42 6.71 8.68
CA HIS A 276 -14.84 7.16 9.95
C HIS A 276 -13.33 6.93 9.99
N ASP A 277 -12.87 5.70 9.70
CA ASP A 277 -11.44 5.34 9.74
C ASP A 277 -10.57 6.22 8.81
N ILE A 278 -11.11 6.66 7.66
CA ILE A 278 -10.38 7.52 6.71
C ILE A 278 -10.20 8.94 7.26
N SER A 279 -11.13 9.38 8.11
CA SER A 279 -11.13 10.69 8.74
C SER A 279 -10.26 10.78 9.99
N VAL A 280 -9.93 9.65 10.62
CA VAL A 280 -9.01 9.62 11.75
C VAL A 280 -7.64 10.16 11.30
N LEU A 281 -7.07 11.06 12.10
CA LEU A 281 -5.76 11.64 11.79
C LEU A 281 -4.66 10.60 12.04
N ALA A 282 -3.73 10.51 11.10
CA ALA A 282 -2.62 9.59 11.14
C ALA A 282 -1.50 10.11 12.08
N GLY A 283 -1.63 9.80 13.37
CA GLY A 283 -0.60 10.05 14.38
C GLY A 283 -0.62 11.44 15.02
N PRO A 284 0.30 11.71 15.99
CA PRO A 284 0.31 12.93 16.81
C PRO A 284 0.90 14.17 16.09
N GLY A 285 0.94 14.15 14.76
CA GLY A 285 1.86 14.98 13.99
C GLY A 285 1.24 16.24 13.43
N ASN A 286 1.54 17.40 14.04
CA ASN A 286 1.76 18.77 13.52
C ASN A 286 0.85 19.38 12.41
N TRP A 287 -0.01 18.61 11.75
CA TRP A 287 -0.91 18.98 10.66
C TRP A 287 -2.39 19.02 11.14
N ASP A 288 -2.58 18.84 12.45
CA ASP A 288 -3.84 18.63 13.19
C ASP A 288 -4.75 19.88 13.28
N SER A 289 -4.43 20.95 12.57
CA SER A 289 -5.20 22.20 12.61
C SER A 289 -6.50 22.16 11.79
N HIS A 290 -6.98 20.99 11.40
CA HIS A 290 -8.15 20.84 10.52
C HIS A 290 -9.37 20.21 11.23
N HIS A 291 -10.55 20.64 10.79
CA HIS A 291 -11.85 20.16 11.23
C HIS A 291 -11.96 18.63 11.12
N VAL A 292 -12.40 17.98 12.20
CA VAL A 292 -12.82 16.58 12.17
C VAL A 292 -14.31 16.55 11.77
N PRO A 293 -14.67 15.93 10.63
CA PRO A 293 -16.06 15.91 10.18
C PRO A 293 -16.96 15.17 11.16
N GLN A 294 -18.21 15.63 11.30
CA GLN A 294 -19.22 14.89 12.05
C GLN A 294 -19.60 13.60 11.32
N VAL A 295 -19.57 12.49 12.03
CA VAL A 295 -19.96 11.20 11.45
C VAL A 295 -21.47 11.00 11.56
N TYR A 296 -22.13 10.65 10.46
CA TYR A 296 -23.54 10.27 10.46
C TYR A 296 -23.71 8.79 10.09
N CYS A 297 -24.64 8.11 10.77
CA CYS A 297 -24.88 6.70 10.52
C CYS A 297 -25.68 6.49 9.23
N ILE A 298 -25.23 5.56 8.38
CA ILE A 298 -25.97 5.08 7.20
C ILE A 298 -26.39 3.60 7.32
N CYS A 299 -26.08 2.96 8.45
CA CYS A 299 -26.48 1.59 8.71
C CYS A 299 -28.00 1.54 8.90
N LYS A 300 -28.69 0.76 8.06
CA LYS A 300 -30.10 0.40 8.26
C LYS A 300 -30.19 -0.69 9.33
N THR A 301 -29.94 -0.35 10.59
CA THR A 301 -30.20 -1.26 11.71
C THR A 301 -31.62 -1.00 12.20
N ASP A 302 -32.55 -1.93 11.92
CA ASP A 302 -33.97 -1.88 12.33
C ASP A 302 -34.19 -2.01 13.86
N GLN A 303 -33.14 -1.86 14.67
CA GLN A 303 -33.22 -1.94 16.12
C GLN A 303 -32.40 -0.81 16.75
N GLU A 304 -33.08 0.08 17.47
CA GLU A 304 -32.56 1.26 18.20
C GLU A 304 -31.45 0.97 19.24
N LYS A 305 -30.88 -0.24 19.28
CA LYS A 305 -29.93 -0.69 20.31
C LYS A 305 -28.62 -1.27 19.80
N GLU A 306 -28.43 -1.45 18.48
CA GLU A 306 -27.13 -1.89 17.95
C GLU A 306 -26.21 -0.69 17.70
N ARG A 307 -25.01 -0.71 18.31
CA ARG A 307 -23.99 0.30 18.07
C ARG A 307 -23.55 0.21 16.61
N CYS A 308 -23.42 1.36 15.94
CA CYS A 308 -22.86 1.41 14.59
C CYS A 308 -21.51 0.67 14.55
N PRO A 309 -21.34 -0.33 13.66
CA PRO A 309 -20.10 -1.11 13.59
C PRO A 309 -18.88 -0.30 13.15
N PHE A 310 -19.09 0.93 12.65
CA PHE A 310 -18.04 1.80 12.12
C PHE A 310 -17.73 3.03 12.99
N SER A 311 -18.64 3.47 13.86
CA SER A 311 -18.46 4.68 14.70
C SER A 311 -18.74 4.46 16.19
N GLY A 312 -19.27 3.31 16.60
CA GLY A 312 -19.63 3.01 17.99
C GLY A 312 -20.78 3.84 18.57
N ILE A 313 -21.24 4.90 17.88
CA ILE A 313 -22.30 5.81 18.31
C ILE A 313 -23.24 6.05 17.14
N CYS A 314 -24.48 5.56 17.27
CA CYS A 314 -25.62 6.02 16.48
C CYS A 314 -26.19 7.25 17.20
N MET A 315 -26.06 8.43 16.60
CA MET A 315 -26.91 9.59 16.92
C MET A 315 -27.63 10.03 15.66
#